data_AF-A0A132NAU3-F1
#
_entry.id   AF-A0A132NAU3-F1
#
_cell.length_a   1.000
_cell.length_b   1.000
_cell.length_c   1.000
_cell.angle_alpha   90.00
_cell.angle_beta   90.00
_cell.angle_gamma   90.00
#
_symmetry.space_group_name_H-M   'P 1'
#
loop_
_entity.id
_entity.type
_entity.pdbx_description
1 polymer ?
#
loop_
_entity_poly.entity_id
_entity_poly.type
_entity_poly.pdbx_seq_one_letter_code
_entity_poly.pdbx_strand_id
1 'polypeptide(L)'
;MRAPEDLAARALQLILSDAEQIERLIRVQLDNLTMPHCPLYEEVLDTQMFGLSREINFAVRLGLISKEQGRQILDHLEKELTELYNAHERRSSEARLGSG
;
A
#
# COMPACT_ATOMS: atom_id res chain seq x y z
N MET A 1 5.13 -35.46 6.10
CA MET A 1 5.68 -34.24 6.72
C MET A 1 5.48 -33.10 5.72
N ARG A 2 4.65 -32.09 6.03
CA ARG A 2 4.14 -31.06 5.10
C ARG A 2 4.31 -29.63 5.67
N ALA A 3 5.33 -29.42 6.51
CA ALA A 3 5.46 -28.25 7.39
C ALA A 3 6.04 -26.97 6.74
N PRO A 4 6.99 -27.01 5.78
CA PRO A 4 7.60 -25.78 5.24
C PRO A 4 6.69 -25.01 4.28
N GLU A 5 5.93 -25.72 3.44
CA GLU A 5 5.03 -25.10 2.45
C GLU A 5 3.85 -24.39 3.12
N ASP A 6 3.33 -24.92 4.23
CA ASP A 6 2.27 -24.28 5.01
C ASP A 6 2.75 -22.98 5.67
N LEU A 7 4.00 -22.94 6.14
CA LEU A 7 4.57 -21.73 6.74
C LEU A 7 4.80 -20.62 5.71
N ALA A 8 5.30 -20.96 4.52
CA ALA A 8 5.47 -20.02 3.41
C ALA A 8 4.12 -19.42 2.96
N ALA A 9 3.10 -20.27 2.80
CA ALA A 9 1.76 -19.82 2.43
C ALA A 9 1.15 -18.89 3.50
N ARG A 10 1.28 -19.21 4.78
CA ARG A 10 0.82 -18.36 5.88
C ARG A 10 1.57 -17.03 5.95
N ALA A 11 2.89 -17.04 5.76
CA ALA A 11 3.67 -15.81 5.74
C ALA A 11 3.23 -14.88 4.60
N LEU A 12 3.01 -15.44 3.40
CA LEU A 12 2.48 -14.68 2.27
C LEU A 12 1.07 -14.13 2.57
N GLN A 13 0.19 -14.92 3.16
CA GLN A 13 -1.17 -14.48 3.53
C GLN A 13 -1.16 -13.33 4.55
N LEU A 14 -0.29 -13.38 5.55
CA LEU A 14 -0.16 -12.29 6.53
C LEU A 14 0.31 -11.00 5.85
N ILE A 15 1.38 -11.08 5.04
CA ILE A 15 1.90 -9.92 4.30
C ILE A 15 0.84 -9.33 3.36
N LEU A 16 0.06 -10.17 2.67
CA LEU A 16 -1.03 -9.69 1.81
C LEU A 16 -2.15 -9.02 2.63
N SER A 17 -2.51 -9.58 3.79
CA SER A 17 -3.47 -8.95 4.69
C SER A 17 -3.00 -7.59 5.20
N ASP A 18 -1.71 -7.46 5.52
CA ASP A 18 -1.13 -6.19 5.97
C ASP A 18 -1.08 -5.18 4.81
N ALA A 19 -0.76 -5.62 3.59
CA ALA A 19 -0.86 -4.80 2.38
C ALA A 19 -2.30 -4.31 2.12
N GLU A 20 -3.31 -5.18 2.26
CA GLU A 20 -4.73 -4.80 2.11
C GLU A 20 -5.16 -3.72 3.12
N GLN A 21 -4.61 -3.73 4.33
CA GLN A 21 -4.88 -2.68 5.31
C GLN A 21 -4.30 -1.32 4.88
N ILE A 22 -3.09 -1.32 4.31
CA ILE A 22 -2.48 -0.10 3.75
C ILE A 22 -3.29 0.39 2.54
N GLU A 23 -3.67 -0.51 1.64
CA GLU A 23 -4.51 -0.19 0.48
C GLU A 23 -5.85 0.43 0.91
N ARG A 24 -6.48 -0.12 1.95
CA ARG A 24 -7.69 0.46 2.52
C ARG A 24 -7.44 1.85 3.09
N LEU A 25 -6.32 2.08 3.78
CA LEU A 25 -5.95 3.39 4.29
C LEU A 25 -5.77 4.42 3.16
N ILE A 26 -5.15 4.01 2.05
CA ILE A 26 -5.03 4.79 0.81
C ILE A 26 -6.43 5.14 0.27
N ARG A 27 -7.34 4.16 0.17
CA ARG A 27 -8.68 4.34 -0.43
C ARG A 27 -9.66 5.13 0.43
N VAL A 28 -9.65 4.97 1.75
CA VAL A 28 -10.57 5.67 2.67
C VAL A 28 -10.40 7.20 2.61
N GLN A 29 -9.24 7.69 2.17
CA GLN A 29 -9.03 9.12 1.89
C GLN A 29 -9.95 9.66 0.78
N LEU A 30 -10.33 8.81 -0.18
CA LEU A 30 -11.18 9.18 -1.29
C LEU A 30 -12.63 9.43 -0.84
N ASP A 31 -13.11 8.61 0.09
CA ASP A 31 -14.51 8.56 0.52
C ASP A 31 -14.85 9.59 1.61
N ASN A 32 -13.87 10.00 2.42
CA ASN A 32 -14.09 10.90 3.57
C ASN A 32 -13.80 12.38 3.31
N LEU A 33 -13.55 12.79 2.05
CA LEU A 33 -13.34 14.19 1.65
C LEU A 33 -12.17 14.91 2.37
N THR A 34 -11.21 14.17 2.93
CA THR A 34 -9.98 14.74 3.52
C THR A 34 -8.97 15.09 2.42
N MET A 35 -8.25 16.20 2.58
CA MET A 35 -7.19 16.62 1.65
C MET A 35 -6.11 15.51 1.57
N PRO A 36 -5.94 14.83 0.42
CA PRO A 36 -4.96 13.75 0.28
C PRO A 36 -3.50 14.24 0.24
N HIS A 37 -3.27 15.55 0.17
CA HIS A 37 -1.95 16.18 0.33
C HIS A 37 -1.73 16.74 1.74
N CYS A 38 -2.47 16.25 2.74
CA CYS A 38 -2.20 16.64 4.12
C CYS A 38 -0.86 15.98 4.54
N PRO A 39 0.19 16.75 4.89
CA PRO A 39 1.54 16.22 5.13
C PRO A 39 1.59 15.09 6.15
N LEU A 40 0.71 15.16 7.17
CA LEU A 40 0.61 14.13 8.20
C LEU A 40 0.19 12.75 7.64
N TYR A 41 -0.66 12.73 6.61
CA TYR A 41 -1.09 11.46 6.01
C TYR A 41 -0.02 10.86 5.12
N GLU A 42 0.71 11.67 4.37
CA GLU A 42 1.88 11.22 3.59
C GLU A 42 2.91 10.57 4.52
N GLU A 43 3.23 11.21 5.65
CA GLU A 43 4.14 10.65 6.66
C GLU A 43 3.65 9.33 7.26
N VAL A 44 2.34 9.21 7.53
CA VAL A 44 1.74 7.97 8.06
C VAL A 44 1.81 6.86 7.01
N LEU A 45 1.45 7.15 5.75
CA LEU A 45 1.52 6.17 4.66
C LEU A 45 2.96 5.72 4.39
N ASP A 46 3.92 6.64 4.37
CA ASP A 46 5.34 6.33 4.22
C ASP A 46 5.83 5.42 5.34
N THR A 47 5.41 5.69 6.57
CA THR A 47 5.76 4.86 7.73
C THR A 47 5.16 3.46 7.62
N GLN A 48 3.91 3.34 7.16
CA GLN A 48 3.25 2.05 6.95
C GLN A 48 3.90 1.24 5.82
N MET A 49 4.19 1.89 4.68
CA MET A 49 4.91 1.30 3.56
C MET A 49 6.30 0.82 3.98
N PHE A 50 7.01 1.61 4.79
CA PHE A 50 8.30 1.21 5.35
C PHE A 50 8.14 -0.01 6.27
N GLY A 51 7.15 -0.03 7.16
CA GLY A 51 6.82 -1.17 8.03
C GLY A 51 6.65 -2.47 7.23
N LEU A 52 5.75 -2.45 6.24
CA LEU A 52 5.51 -3.60 5.35
C LEU A 52 6.79 -4.03 4.61
N SER A 53 7.60 -3.07 4.13
CA SER A 53 8.87 -3.40 3.46
C SER A 53 9.84 -4.16 4.36
N ARG A 54 9.82 -3.90 5.68
CA ARG A 54 10.65 -4.58 6.69
C ARG A 54 10.15 -6.00 6.94
N GLU A 55 8.85 -6.20 7.00
CA GLU A 55 8.22 -7.52 7.14
C GLU A 55 8.50 -8.41 5.92
N ILE A 56 8.33 -7.84 4.72
CA ILE A 56 8.70 -8.50 3.46
C ILE A 56 10.18 -8.88 3.47
N ASN A 57 11.07 -7.95 3.82
CA ASN A 57 12.50 -8.22 3.89
C ASN A 57 12.83 -9.36 4.86
N PHE A 58 12.16 -9.39 6.02
CA PHE A 58 12.31 -10.45 7.01
C PHE A 58 11.88 -11.81 6.44
N ALA A 59 10.69 -11.89 5.81
CA ALA A 59 10.19 -13.12 5.22
C ALA A 59 11.04 -13.62 4.03
N VAL A 60 11.57 -12.71 3.21
CA VAL A 60 12.53 -13.02 2.14
C VAL A 60 13.81 -13.63 2.71
N ARG A 61 14.36 -13.05 3.79
CA ARG A 61 15.58 -13.57 4.44
C ARG A 61 15.41 -14.94 5.07
N LEU A 62 14.18 -15.27 5.49
CA LEU A 62 13.81 -16.61 5.97
C LEU A 62 13.51 -17.59 4.83
N GLY A 63 13.48 -17.14 3.57
CA GLY A 63 13.12 -17.97 2.42
C GLY A 63 11.63 -18.34 2.36
N LEU A 64 10.77 -17.61 3.08
CA LEU A 64 9.33 -17.87 3.15
C LEU A 64 8.57 -17.26 1.96
N ILE A 65 9.11 -16.20 1.37
CA ILE A 65 8.64 -15.62 0.12
C ILE A 65 9.82 -15.27 -0.77
N SER A 66 9.61 -15.21 -2.08
CA SER A 66 10.62 -14.72 -3.02
C SER A 66 10.72 -13.19 -2.98
N LYS A 67 11.89 -12.67 -3.35
CA LYS A 67 12.11 -11.22 -3.51
C LYS A 67 11.14 -10.62 -4.54
N GLU A 68 10.82 -11.36 -5.59
CA GLU A 68 9.90 -10.92 -6.64
C GLU A 68 8.47 -10.76 -6.11
N GLN A 69 7.96 -11.72 -5.32
CA GLN A 69 6.66 -11.59 -4.66
C GLN A 69 6.61 -10.36 -3.75
N GLY A 70 7.65 -10.16 -2.94
CA GLY A 70 7.74 -8.98 -2.08
C GLY A 70 7.72 -7.67 -2.86
N ARG A 71 8.44 -7.62 -3.99
CA ARG A 71 8.45 -6.46 -4.87
C ARG A 71 7.08 -6.19 -5.48
N GLN A 72 6.40 -7.22 -6.00
CA GLN A 72 5.08 -7.07 -6.62
C GLN A 72 4.04 -6.50 -5.66
N ILE A 73 4.12 -6.84 -4.37
CA ILE A 73 3.23 -6.31 -3.34
C ILE A 73 3.48 -4.81 -3.12
N LEU A 74 4.74 -4.39 -3.04
CA LEU A 74 5.09 -2.96 -2.90
C LEU A 74 4.75 -2.16 -4.15
N ASP A 75 5.10 -2.66 -5.34
CA ASP A 75 4.81 -2.03 -6.63
C ASP A 75 3.29 -1.82 -6.82
N HIS A 76 2.46 -2.74 -6.31
CA HIS A 76 1.01 -2.59 -6.33
C HIS A 76 0.53 -1.42 -5.46
N LEU A 77 1.00 -1.31 -4.22
CA LEU A 77 0.62 -0.23 -3.31
C LEU A 77 1.11 1.13 -3.80
N GLU A 78 2.33 1.21 -4.35
CA GLU A 78 2.87 2.43 -4.97
C GLU A 78 2.00 2.89 -6.16
N LYS A 79 1.49 1.94 -6.95
CA LYS A 79 0.58 2.23 -8.06
C LYS A 79 -0.76 2.76 -7.55
N GLU A 80 -1.39 2.12 -6.56
CA GLU A 80 -2.66 2.59 -5.97
C GLU A 80 -2.51 4.01 -5.40
N LEU A 81 -1.39 4.28 -4.72
CA LEU A 81 -1.08 5.61 -4.18
C LEU A 81 -0.92 6.66 -5.30
N THR A 82 -0.23 6.31 -6.38
CA THR A 82 -0.07 7.18 -7.56
C THR A 82 -1.41 7.47 -8.22
N GLU A 83 -2.29 6.47 -8.33
CA GLU A 83 -3.64 6.64 -8.87
C GLU A 83 -4.49 7.57 -8.00
N LEU A 84 -4.39 7.45 -6.67
CA LEU A 84 -5.04 8.34 -5.71
C LEU A 84 -4.60 9.80 -5.92
N TYR A 85 -3.29 10.07 -5.98
CA TYR A 85 -2.77 11.42 -6.20
C TYR A 85 -3.26 12.01 -7.53
N ASN A 86 -3.16 11.24 -8.62
CA ASN A 86 -3.63 11.68 -9.92
C ASN A 86 -5.15 11.96 -9.94
N ALA A 87 -5.96 11.14 -9.26
CA ALA A 87 -7.40 11.35 -9.15
C ALA A 87 -7.72 12.64 -8.40
N HIS A 88 -6.99 12.93 -7.32
CA HIS A 88 -7.15 14.17 -6.58
C HIS A 88 -6.77 15.41 -7.40
N GLU A 89 -5.66 15.36 -8.13
CA GLU A 89 -5.21 16.47 -8.98
C GLU A 89 -6.23 16.81 -10.07
N ARG A 90 -6.78 15.79 -10.76
CA ARG A 90 -7.85 15.98 -11.76
C ARG A 90 -9.09 16.63 -11.15
N ARG A 91 -9.51 16.18 -9.97
CA ARG A 91 -10.71 16.71 -9.30
C ARG A 91 -10.49 18.15 -8.81
N SER A 92 -9.28 18.48 -8.34
CA SER A 92 -8.91 19.84 -7.93
C SER A 92 -8.81 20.80 -9.12
N SER A 93 -8.39 20.34 -10.30
CA SER A 93 -8.38 21.17 -11.50
C SER A 93 -9.78 21.42 -12.05
N GLU A 94 -10.65 20.40 -12.07
CA GLU A 94 -12.06 20.53 -12.49
C GLU A 94 -12.88 21.49 -11.59
N ALA A 95 -12.72 21.41 -10.26
CA ALA A 95 -13.39 22.32 -9.32
C ALA A 95 -13.03 23.80 -9.56
N ARG A 96 -11.81 24.08 -10.03
CA ARG A 96 -11.35 25.43 -10.36
C ARG A 96 -11.93 25.96 -11.67
N LEU A 97 -12.17 25.10 -12.66
CA LEU A 97 -12.78 25.49 -13.94
C LEU A 97 -14.32 25.63 -13.87
N GLY A 98 -15.00 24.90 -12.99
CA GLY A 98 -16.46 24.98 -12.83
C GLY A 98 -16.98 26.16 -12.00
N SER A 99 -16.09 27.05 -11.54
CA SER A 99 -16.42 28.21 -10.70
C SER A 99 -16.52 29.54 -11.49
N GLY A 100 -16.51 29.48 -12.83
CA GLY A 100 -16.56 30.63 -13.74
C GLY A 100 -17.91 30.82 -14.41
#